data_AF-A0A956RYS5-F1
#
_entry.id   AF-A0A956RYS5-F1
#
_cell.length_a   1.000
_cell.length_b   1.000
_cell.length_c   1.000
_cell.angle_alpha   90.00
_cell.angle_beta   90.00
_cell.angle_gamma   90.00
#
_symmetry.space_group_name_H-M   'P 1'
#
loop_
_entity.id
_entity.type
_entity.pdbx_description
1 polymer ?
#
loop_
_entity_poly.entity_id
_entity_poly.type
_entity_poly.pdbx_seq_one_letter_code
_entity_poly.pdbx_strand_id
1 'polypeptide(L)'
;EGYRHPVDARSPAVKSMIRTAVRAFQEKGLEIGICGQAPSDHPDEIPAFLVEAGITSMSVTPDTLVPVRMAVSQAEQQPRGGNAGTH
;
A
#
# COMPACT_ATOMS: atom_id res chain seq x y z
N GLU A 1 5.77 15.84 -22.58
CA GLU A 1 5.06 15.56 -23.85
C GLU A 1 5.00 14.07 -24.17
N GLY A 2 3.82 13.44 -24.13
CA GLY A 2 3.61 12.13 -24.78
C GLY A 2 3.05 10.96 -23.97
N TYR A 3 2.59 11.12 -22.71
CA TYR A 3 1.88 10.03 -22.02
C TYR A 3 0.44 9.94 -22.54
N ARG A 4 0.16 8.99 -23.45
CA ARG A 4 -1.17 8.73 -24.03
C ARG A 4 -2.16 8.05 -23.07
N HIS A 5 -1.73 7.77 -21.84
CA HIS A 5 -2.51 7.07 -20.83
C HIS A 5 -2.45 7.83 -19.50
N PRO A 6 -3.57 8.09 -18.82
CA PRO A 6 -3.53 8.67 -17.49
C PRO A 6 -2.76 7.75 -16.54
N VAL A 7 -1.88 8.34 -15.72
CA VAL A 7 -1.17 7.63 -14.65
C VAL A 7 -2.17 7.30 -13.54
N ASP A 8 -2.31 6.02 -13.20
CA ASP A 8 -3.24 5.55 -12.16
C ASP A 8 -2.52 4.60 -11.20
N ALA A 9 -2.54 4.94 -9.91
CA ALA A 9 -1.93 4.15 -8.83
C ALA A 9 -2.58 2.76 -8.69
N ARG A 10 -3.79 2.60 -9.20
CA ARG A 10 -4.55 1.34 -9.17
C ARG A 10 -4.21 0.43 -10.34
N SER A 11 -3.46 0.94 -11.32
CA SER A 11 -3.09 0.16 -12.49
C SER A 11 -2.34 -1.12 -12.09
N PRO A 12 -2.56 -2.25 -12.79
CA PRO A 12 -1.89 -3.50 -12.48
C PRO A 12 -0.37 -3.40 -12.49
N ALA A 13 0.18 -2.56 -13.39
CA ALA A 13 1.62 -2.32 -13.48
C ALA A 13 2.17 -1.65 -12.20
N VAL A 14 1.49 -0.63 -11.68
CA VAL A 14 1.90 0.03 -10.43
C VAL A 14 1.75 -0.91 -9.24
N LYS A 15 0.64 -1.64 -9.13
CA LYS A 15 0.44 -2.64 -8.07
C LYS A 15 1.52 -3.73 -8.10
N SER A 16 1.90 -4.20 -9.28
CA SER A 16 2.99 -5.18 -9.46
C SER A 16 4.33 -4.60 -9.03
N MET A 17 4.65 -3.37 -9.43
CA MET A 17 5.88 -2.69 -9.04
C MET A 17 5.99 -2.54 -7.52
N ILE A 18 4.90 -2.14 -6.86
CA ILE A 18 4.85 -2.02 -5.39
C ILE A 18 5.12 -3.37 -4.74
N ARG A 19 4.46 -4.46 -5.17
CA ARG A 19 4.70 -5.81 -4.64
C ARG A 19 6.16 -6.25 -4.82
N THR A 20 6.76 -5.98 -5.98
CA THR A 20 8.17 -6.29 -6.23
C THR A 20 9.09 -5.53 -5.29
N ALA A 21 8.85 -4.23 -5.07
CA ALA A 21 9.63 -3.41 -4.15
C ALA A 21 9.51 -3.92 -2.71
N VAL A 22 8.28 -4.17 -2.23
CA VAL A 22 8.07 -4.66 -0.86
C VAL A 22 8.76 -6.00 -0.63
N ARG A 23 8.63 -6.94 -1.57
CA ARG A 23 9.30 -8.24 -1.49
C ARG A 23 10.81 -8.10 -1.34
N ALA A 24 11.44 -7.21 -2.10
CA ALA A 24 12.89 -6.98 -2.02
C ALA A 24 13.36 -6.43 -0.66
N PHE A 25 12.51 -5.68 0.05
CA PHE A 25 12.78 -5.19 1.41
C PHE A 25 12.55 -6.28 2.45
N GLN A 26 11.45 -7.03 2.33
CA GLN A 26 11.13 -8.15 3.22
C GLN A 26 12.18 -9.27 3.16
N GLU A 27 12.70 -9.59 1.97
CA GLU A 27 13.81 -10.55 1.80
C GLU A 27 15.10 -10.12 2.53
N LYS A 28 15.21 -8.83 2.87
CA LYS A 28 16.32 -8.25 3.66
C LYS A 28 15.96 -8.00 5.12
N GLY A 29 14.75 -8.36 5.56
CA GLY A 29 14.25 -8.05 6.90
C GLY A 29 14.09 -6.55 7.15
N LEU A 30 13.86 -5.76 6.10
CA LEU A 30 13.69 -4.31 6.18
C LEU A 30 12.22 -3.93 6.02
N GLU A 31 11.82 -2.90 6.76
CA GLU A 31 10.52 -2.26 6.62
C GLU A 31 10.52 -1.26 5.46
N ILE A 32 9.33 -1.02 4.89
CA ILE A 32 9.13 -0.06 3.80
C ILE A 32 7.84 0.71 4.00
N GLY A 33 7.95 2.03 3.84
CA GLY A 33 6.83 2.97 3.84
C GLY A 33 6.55 3.56 2.46
N ILE A 34 5.37 4.13 2.28
CA ILE A 34 4.99 4.84 1.05
C ILE A 34 4.50 6.26 1.34
N CYS A 35 4.97 7.21 0.54
CA CYS A 35 4.46 8.57 0.49
C CYS A 35 3.84 8.85 -0.89
N GLY A 36 2.85 9.73 -0.92
CA GLY A 36 2.13 10.11 -2.14
C GLY A 36 0.65 10.36 -1.87
N GLN A 37 -0.07 10.87 -2.87
CA GLN A 37 -1.48 11.21 -2.72
C GLN A 37 -2.43 10.02 -2.85
N ALA A 38 -2.02 8.92 -3.50
CA ALA A 38 -2.91 7.79 -3.79
C ALA A 38 -3.66 7.20 -2.57
N PRO A 39 -3.05 7.03 -1.37
CA PRO A 39 -3.78 6.55 -0.20
C PRO A 39 -4.82 7.56 0.32
N SER A 40 -4.65 8.84 0.03
CA SER A 40 -5.58 9.92 0.39
C SER A 40 -6.67 10.10 -0.68
N ASP A 41 -6.32 9.98 -1.97
CA ASP A 41 -7.25 10.09 -3.09
C ASP A 41 -8.21 8.89 -3.19
N HIS A 42 -7.75 7.71 -2.74
CA HIS A 42 -8.50 6.44 -2.79
C HIS A 42 -8.43 5.70 -1.43
N PRO A 43 -9.00 6.28 -0.36
CA PRO A 43 -8.84 5.78 1.00
C PRO A 43 -9.56 4.44 1.27
N ASP A 44 -10.45 4.02 0.37
CA ASP A 44 -11.23 2.79 0.43
C ASP A 44 -10.49 1.56 -0.13
N GLU A 45 -9.68 1.72 -1.17
CA GLU A 45 -9.01 0.59 -1.84
C GLU A 45 -7.48 0.57 -1.70
N ILE A 46 -6.82 1.74 -1.75
CA ILE A 46 -5.34 1.80 -1.79
C ILE A 46 -4.73 1.41 -0.43
N PRO A 47 -5.19 1.91 0.72
CA PRO A 47 -4.64 1.52 2.02
C PRO A 47 -4.70 0.01 2.26
N ALA A 48 -5.83 -0.62 1.94
CA ALA A 48 -6.01 -2.07 2.10
C ALA A 48 -5.02 -2.85 1.23
N PHE A 49 -4.86 -2.45 -0.04
CA PHE A 49 -3.87 -3.05 -0.93
C PHE A 49 -2.43 -2.88 -0.41
N LEU A 50 -2.07 -1.71 0.13
CA LEU A 50 -0.73 -1.45 0.64
C LEU A 50 -0.42 -2.31 1.87
N VAL A 51 -1.38 -2.46 2.79
CA VAL A 51 -1.28 -3.36 3.95
C VAL A 51 -1.12 -4.80 3.50
N GLU A 52 -1.94 -5.27 2.55
CA GLU A 52 -1.84 -6.61 1.98
C GLU A 52 -0.48 -6.85 1.30
N ALA A 53 0.03 -5.85 0.58
CA ALA A 53 1.34 -5.91 -0.06
C ALA A 53 2.50 -5.96 0.94
N GLY A 54 2.28 -5.56 2.21
CA GLY A 54 3.27 -5.58 3.28
C GLY A 54 3.94 -4.23 3.57
N ILE A 55 3.36 -3.12 3.13
CA ILE A 55 3.80 -1.77 3.52
C ILE A 55 3.49 -1.56 5.01
N THR A 56 4.47 -1.07 5.77
CA THR A 56 4.35 -0.91 7.22
C THR A 56 4.00 0.52 7.65
N SER A 57 4.20 1.50 6.75
CA SER A 57 3.85 2.90 7.03
C SER A 57 3.37 3.63 5.78
N MET A 58 2.44 4.55 5.94
CA MET A 58 1.91 5.37 4.85
C MET A 58 1.67 6.81 5.31
N SER A 59 2.03 7.79 4.46
CA SER A 59 1.71 9.19 4.68
C SER A 59 0.39 9.55 4.02
N VAL A 60 -0.50 10.22 4.77
CA VAL A 60 -1.82 10.65 4.29
C VAL A 60 -2.12 12.08 4.69
N THR A 61 -3.07 12.70 4.01
CA THR A 61 -3.54 14.04 4.38
C THR A 61 -4.39 13.98 5.67
N PRO A 62 -4.42 15.05 6.49
CA PRO A 62 -5.12 15.02 7.78
C PRO A 62 -6.62 14.70 7.67
N ASP A 63 -7.26 15.16 6.62
CA ASP A 63 -8.68 14.95 6.28
C ASP A 63 -9.00 13.49 5.92
N THR A 64 -8.02 12.73 5.44
CA THR A 64 -8.19 11.31 5.06
C THR A 64 -7.72 10.33 6.14
N LEU A 65 -7.22 10.84 7.27
CA LEU A 65 -6.67 10.03 8.35
C LEU A 65 -7.67 9.00 8.90
N VAL A 66 -8.92 9.40 9.17
CA VAL A 66 -9.95 8.51 9.73
C VAL A 66 -10.34 7.39 8.77
N PRO A 67 -10.76 7.65 7.52
CA PRO A 67 -11.14 6.58 6.60
C PRO A 67 -9.98 5.65 6.28
N VAL A 68 -8.76 6.19 6.10
CA VAL A 68 -7.55 5.37 5.89
C VAL A 68 -7.30 4.46 7.09
N ARG A 69 -7.39 4.98 8.32
CA ARG A 69 -7.17 4.18 9.53
C ARG A 69 -8.20 3.07 9.67
N MET A 70 -9.45 3.31 9.28
CA MET A 70 -10.49 2.28 9.26
C MET A 70 -10.19 1.20 8.21
N ALA A 71 -9.75 1.60 7.00
CA ALA A 71 -9.37 0.66 5.95
C ALA A 71 -8.17 -0.21 6.36
N VAL A 72 -7.14 0.40 6.96
CA VAL A 72 -5.98 -0.32 7.50
C VAL A 72 -6.41 -1.31 8.58
N SER A 73 -7.21 -0.88 9.55
CA SER A 73 -7.67 -1.74 10.63
C SER A 73 -8.48 -2.94 10.13
N GLN A 74 -9.31 -2.76 9.10
CA GLN A 74 -10.04 -3.86 8.47
C GLN A 74 -9.10 -4.81 7.72
N ALA A 75 -8.14 -4.27 6.97
CA ALA A 75 -7.17 -5.07 6.22
C ALA A 75 -6.26 -5.91 7.15
N GLU A 76 -5.88 -5.37 8.30
CA GLU A 76 -5.08 -6.08 9.32
C GLU A 76 -5.84 -7.23 10.00
N GLN A 77 -7.17 -7.10 10.14
CA GLN A 77 -8.03 -8.15 10.71
C GLN A 77 -8.24 -9.32 9.75
N GLN A 78 -8.07 -9.10 8.44
CA GLN A 78 -8.13 -10.17 7.45
C GLN A 78 -6.86 -11.03 7.58
N PRO A 79 -6.97 -12.35 7.79
CA PRO A 79 -5.80 -13.21 7.89
C PRO A 79 -4.95 -13.09 6.62
N ARG A 80 -3.73 -12.58 6.76
CA ARG A 80 -2.75 -12.55 5.66
C ARG A 80 -2.52 -13.98 5.21
N GLY A 81 -2.96 -14.30 4.00
CA GLY A 81 -2.70 -15.59 3.36
C GLY A 81 -1.21 -15.75 3.11
N GLY A 82 -0.48 -16.29 4.09
CA GLY A 82 0.88 -16.79 3.94
C GLY A 82 2.01 -15.82 4.33
N ASN A 83 2.81 -16.29 5.30
CA ASN A 83 4.16 -15.86 5.67
C ASN A 83 4.31 -14.60 6.55
N ALA A 84 3.83 -14.70 7.79
CA ALA A 84 4.39 -13.93 8.91
C ALA A 84 5.75 -14.54 9.31
N GLY A 85 6.81 -14.12 8.62
CA GLY A 85 8.18 -14.30 9.11
C GLY A 85 8.44 -13.34 10.26
N THR A 86 8.63 -13.91 11.45
CA THR A 86 9.53 -13.50 12.54
C THR A 86 9.76 -12.00 12.79
N HIS A 87 9.24 -11.52 13.92
CA HIS A 87 10.02 -10.67 14.82
C HIS A 87 10.79 -11.55 15.80
#